data_AF-A0AAC9RR18-F1
#
_entry.id   AF-A0AAC9RR18-F1
#
_cell.length_a   1.000
_cell.length_b   1.000
_cell.length_c   1.000
_cell.angle_alpha   90.00
_cell.angle_beta   90.00
_cell.angle_gamma   90.00
#
_symmetry.space_group_name_H-M   'P 1'
#
loop_
_entity.id
_entity.type
_entity.pdbx_description
1 polymer ?
#
loop_
_entity_poly.entity_id
_entity_poly.type
_entity_poly.pdbx_seq_one_letter_code
_entity_poly.pdbx_strand_id
1 'polypeptide(L)'
;MKAKQRDKDLFLNKFPNCRIIIETTGTTNYQGTEYNGSIIASFEEIAFVCEKKNFIYVIPWSDINSVSSKKTFMTNNIYLTYDDSSKNLTFKFTNVESVTAIEVLSRAVNEHKMMLKAHDDLLYSKEKEIVFLEKDLNRIKSELDYTNNELKKGNVSEIKPNEIQKTPLQKEKTTPKTELKIDDVHTKEDELIEEANTNKNEHVQHVEIKSDSTQETELNVYDILILHLNNKRIVGKELTNHYLLIEKQIDTMFHIENLLKNGVLSIKSDFNHSLSYLKVPELKSILKDNGLKVSGNKPELMKRIKEDIKEEDVNLPKIYIATHAGEKIIENTNYVLHFFYQPYIINLSVAHKLVKNQYNIDDKIEFIYLKLIENKKQDSHSLKSVVQRLTHYYKTIKKDKSVIRKFTNYAIYLEFIQGLEHFEFNIKYRSIKGSLLEIFYIDTESLEYYEDLILVEDINLNVLKKLFFADVSSFVYADKNICDDFCDILFCHVNRNTNISINQLPAIRNYISSE
;
A
#
# COMPACT_ATOMS: atom_id res chain seq x y z
N MET A 1 -4.64 -18.64 -16.51
CA MET A 1 -3.68 -19.28 -17.43
C MET A 1 -3.42 -20.68 -16.92
N LYS A 2 -3.07 -21.63 -17.78
CA LYS A 2 -2.88 -23.03 -17.36
C LYS A 2 -1.59 -23.60 -17.96
N ALA A 3 -0.84 -24.34 -17.15
CA ALA A 3 0.22 -25.21 -17.62
C ALA A 3 -0.36 -26.37 -18.45
N LYS A 4 0.50 -27.05 -19.21
CA LYS A 4 0.12 -28.35 -19.80
C LYS A 4 -0.09 -29.34 -18.66
N GLN A 5 -1.21 -30.05 -18.67
CA GLN A 5 -1.56 -30.96 -17.56
C GLN A 5 -0.44 -31.97 -17.26
N ARG A 6 0.18 -32.56 -18.30
CA ARG A 6 1.30 -33.51 -18.13
C ARG A 6 2.54 -32.89 -17.48
N ASP A 7 2.86 -31.63 -17.81
CA ASP A 7 3.99 -30.93 -17.19
C ASP A 7 3.68 -30.66 -15.70
N LYS A 8 2.43 -30.28 -15.40
CA LYS A 8 1.96 -30.07 -14.03
C LYS A 8 1.99 -31.35 -13.20
N ASP A 9 1.51 -32.45 -13.75
CA ASP A 9 1.50 -33.76 -13.07
C ASP A 9 2.94 -34.21 -12.80
N LEU A 10 3.85 -34.08 -13.79
CA LEU A 10 5.27 -34.37 -13.60
C LEU A 10 5.90 -33.51 -12.49
N PHE A 11 5.55 -32.23 -12.43
CA PHE A 11 6.03 -31.31 -11.40
C PHE A 11 5.52 -31.69 -10.01
N LEU A 12 4.21 -31.88 -9.85
CA LEU A 12 3.59 -32.21 -8.56
C LEU A 12 3.97 -33.62 -8.07
N ASN A 13 4.27 -34.56 -8.97
CA ASN A 13 4.81 -35.85 -8.58
C ASN A 13 6.19 -35.73 -7.92
N LYS A 14 6.99 -34.73 -8.32
CA LYS A 14 8.32 -34.48 -7.75
C LYS A 14 8.27 -33.52 -6.56
N PHE A 15 7.32 -32.60 -6.55
CA PHE A 15 7.13 -31.56 -5.53
C PHE A 15 5.67 -31.57 -5.02
N PRO A 16 5.24 -32.59 -4.26
CA PRO A 16 3.84 -32.81 -3.92
C PRO A 16 3.24 -31.75 -3.00
N ASN A 17 4.08 -31.07 -2.22
CA ASN A 17 3.66 -30.03 -1.28
C ASN A 17 3.70 -28.62 -1.89
N CYS A 18 4.09 -28.48 -3.17
CA CYS A 18 4.25 -27.17 -3.78
C CYS A 18 2.89 -26.54 -4.08
N ARG A 19 2.62 -25.37 -3.48
CA ARG A 19 1.43 -24.57 -3.76
C ARG A 19 1.67 -23.67 -4.98
N ILE A 20 1.15 -24.10 -6.12
CA ILE A 20 1.25 -23.35 -7.39
C ILE A 20 0.42 -22.06 -7.31
N ILE A 21 1.06 -20.93 -7.60
CA ILE A 21 0.42 -19.60 -7.68
C ILE A 21 0.23 -19.20 -9.14
N ILE A 22 1.26 -19.40 -9.96
CA ILE A 22 1.26 -19.07 -11.38
C ILE A 22 1.56 -20.34 -12.17
N GLU A 23 0.74 -20.58 -13.18
CA GLU A 23 0.98 -21.63 -14.16
C GLU A 23 0.67 -21.12 -15.57
N THR A 24 1.61 -21.33 -16.48
CA THR A 24 1.49 -20.87 -17.86
C THR A 24 2.35 -21.70 -18.79
N THR A 25 2.18 -21.52 -20.10
CA THR A 25 3.03 -22.13 -21.12
C THR A 25 4.05 -21.14 -21.64
N GLY A 26 5.23 -21.64 -21.97
CA GLY A 26 6.32 -20.81 -22.46
C GLY A 26 7.46 -21.63 -23.04
N THR A 27 8.51 -20.90 -23.42
CA THR A 27 9.75 -21.50 -23.92
C THR A 27 10.94 -20.95 -23.15
N THR A 28 11.96 -21.77 -22.98
CA THR A 28 13.25 -21.35 -22.42
C THR A 28 14.39 -21.90 -23.25
N ASN A 29 15.50 -21.17 -23.32
CA ASN A 29 16.75 -21.72 -23.80
C ASN A 29 17.59 -22.11 -22.58
N TYR A 30 17.91 -23.39 -22.48
CA TYR A 30 18.79 -23.92 -21.45
C TYR A 30 19.97 -24.62 -22.12
N GLN A 31 21.19 -24.12 -21.85
CA GLN A 31 22.44 -24.66 -22.40
C GLN A 31 22.43 -24.82 -23.94
N GLY A 32 21.86 -23.85 -24.65
CA GLY A 32 21.81 -23.85 -26.11
C GLY A 32 20.64 -24.64 -26.70
N THR A 33 19.87 -25.36 -25.89
CA THR A 33 18.67 -26.11 -26.33
C THR A 33 17.40 -25.34 -26.01
N GLU A 34 16.53 -25.16 -27.00
CA GLU A 34 15.22 -24.53 -26.80
C GLU A 34 14.18 -25.57 -26.37
N TYR A 35 13.52 -25.32 -25.24
CA TYR A 35 12.47 -26.15 -24.69
C TYR A 35 11.12 -25.44 -24.79
N ASN A 36 10.06 -26.20 -25.06
CA ASN A 36 8.67 -25.73 -25.04
C ASN A 36 7.88 -26.51 -23.98
N GLY A 37 7.42 -25.82 -22.95
CA GLY A 37 6.95 -26.43 -21.72
C GLY A 37 6.01 -25.52 -20.95
N SER A 38 5.96 -25.75 -19.66
CA SER A 38 5.18 -24.99 -18.70
C SER A 38 6.10 -24.27 -17.73
N ILE A 39 5.75 -23.03 -17.40
CA ILE A 39 6.38 -22.25 -16.34
C ILE A 39 5.43 -22.27 -15.16
N ILE A 40 5.94 -22.69 -14.01
CA ILE A 40 5.20 -22.84 -12.76
C ILE A 40 5.93 -22.01 -11.71
N ALA A 41 5.21 -21.20 -10.94
CA ALA A 41 5.79 -20.46 -9.83
C ALA A 41 4.95 -20.61 -8.55
N SER A 42 5.65 -20.72 -7.44
CA SER A 42 5.12 -20.70 -6.07
C SER A 42 5.75 -19.54 -5.29
N PHE A 43 5.49 -19.44 -3.99
CA PHE A 43 6.17 -18.46 -3.13
C PHE A 43 7.63 -18.83 -2.85
N GLU A 44 8.03 -20.07 -3.11
CA GLU A 44 9.37 -20.59 -2.79
C GLU A 44 10.27 -20.67 -4.02
N GLU A 45 9.69 -20.96 -5.19
CA GLU A 45 10.47 -21.26 -6.39
C GLU A 45 9.75 -20.87 -7.69
N ILE A 46 10.54 -20.74 -8.75
CA ILE A 46 10.09 -20.71 -10.13
C ILE A 46 10.68 -21.89 -10.90
N ALA A 47 9.84 -22.58 -11.66
CA ALA A 47 10.18 -23.80 -12.36
C ALA A 47 9.79 -23.74 -13.84
N PHE A 48 10.59 -24.39 -14.68
CA PHE A 48 10.27 -24.73 -16.07
C PHE A 48 10.21 -26.25 -16.23
N VAL A 49 9.13 -26.73 -16.84
CA VAL A 49 8.84 -28.16 -16.95
C VAL A 49 8.49 -28.53 -18.37
N CYS A 50 9.09 -29.59 -18.90
CA CYS A 50 8.80 -30.15 -20.21
C CYS A 50 8.82 -31.68 -20.11
N GLU A 51 7.63 -32.28 -19.93
CA GLU A 51 7.45 -33.72 -19.74
C GLU A 51 7.96 -34.52 -20.95
N LYS A 52 7.69 -34.05 -22.17
CA LYS A 52 8.17 -34.69 -23.42
C LYS A 52 9.68 -34.88 -23.48
N LYS A 53 10.45 -34.08 -22.75
CA LYS A 53 11.91 -34.14 -22.68
C LYS A 53 12.41 -34.61 -21.31
N ASN A 54 11.48 -35.03 -20.44
CA ASN A 54 11.73 -35.33 -19.03
C ASN A 54 12.59 -34.26 -18.34
N PHE A 55 12.30 -33.00 -18.63
CA PHE A 55 13.10 -31.86 -18.20
C PHE A 55 12.35 -31.05 -17.16
N ILE A 56 12.95 -30.87 -15.99
CA ILE A 56 12.48 -30.00 -14.94
C ILE A 56 13.66 -29.15 -14.49
N TYR A 57 13.49 -27.84 -14.52
CA TYR A 57 14.44 -26.88 -14.01
C TYR A 57 13.77 -26.02 -12.96
N VAL A 58 14.32 -25.98 -11.74
CA VAL A 58 13.73 -25.27 -10.60
C VAL A 58 14.77 -24.31 -10.04
N ILE A 59 14.34 -23.09 -9.77
CA ILE A 59 15.17 -22.04 -9.18
C ILE A 59 14.43 -21.52 -7.96
N PRO A 60 14.97 -21.70 -6.75
CA PRO A 60 14.47 -21.03 -5.56
C PRO A 60 14.53 -19.51 -5.73
N TRP A 61 13.53 -18.79 -5.23
CA TRP A 61 13.58 -17.32 -5.25
C TRP A 61 14.74 -16.76 -4.43
N SER A 62 15.21 -17.51 -3.43
CA SER A 62 16.39 -17.14 -2.63
C SER A 62 17.64 -16.95 -3.48
N ASP A 63 17.77 -17.73 -4.56
CA ASP A 63 18.97 -17.85 -5.39
C ASP A 63 18.93 -16.88 -6.58
N ILE A 64 17.78 -16.24 -6.81
CA ILE A 64 17.58 -15.24 -7.86
C ILE A 64 18.10 -13.88 -7.37
N ASN A 65 19.11 -13.37 -8.06
CA ASN A 65 19.73 -12.08 -7.78
C ASN A 65 18.98 -10.91 -8.43
N SER A 66 18.43 -11.13 -9.62
CA SER A 66 17.65 -10.11 -10.33
C SER A 66 16.62 -10.74 -11.27
N VAL A 67 15.51 -10.02 -11.41
CA VAL A 67 14.43 -10.31 -12.34
C VAL A 67 14.20 -9.05 -13.17
N SER A 68 14.26 -9.18 -14.49
CA SER A 68 13.86 -8.12 -15.41
C SER A 68 12.94 -8.67 -16.49
N SER A 69 12.19 -7.80 -17.15
CA SER A 69 11.30 -8.23 -18.23
C SER A 69 11.39 -7.32 -19.44
N LYS A 70 10.96 -7.86 -20.59
CA LYS A 70 10.75 -7.11 -21.82
C LYS A 70 9.37 -7.44 -22.36
N LYS A 71 8.50 -6.43 -22.40
CA LYS A 71 7.12 -6.51 -22.88
C LYS A 71 6.98 -5.60 -24.10
N THR A 72 6.73 -6.19 -25.26
CA THR A 72 6.39 -5.47 -26.49
C THR A 72 5.25 -6.21 -27.18
N PHE A 73 4.70 -5.63 -28.25
CA PHE A 73 3.71 -6.31 -29.08
C PHE A 73 4.19 -7.69 -29.60
N MET A 74 5.50 -7.88 -29.77
CA MET A 74 6.10 -9.10 -30.35
C MET A 74 6.90 -9.95 -29.34
N THR A 75 7.23 -9.42 -28.16
CA THR A 75 8.13 -10.10 -27.21
C THR A 75 7.61 -9.97 -25.79
N ASN A 76 7.45 -11.11 -25.13
CA ASN A 76 7.04 -11.18 -23.73
C ASN A 76 8.05 -12.06 -23.00
N ASN A 77 9.10 -11.47 -22.44
CA ASN A 77 10.21 -12.22 -21.86
C ASN A 77 10.46 -11.82 -20.41
N ILE A 78 10.92 -12.79 -19.61
CA ILE A 78 11.54 -12.57 -18.30
C ILE A 78 12.97 -13.07 -18.37
N TYR A 79 13.87 -12.27 -17.81
CA TYR A 79 15.28 -12.56 -17.67
C TYR A 79 15.58 -12.71 -16.18
N LEU A 80 16.17 -13.85 -15.82
CA LEU A 80 16.57 -14.18 -14.47
C LEU A 80 18.09 -14.29 -14.40
N THR A 81 18.69 -13.66 -13.41
CA THR A 81 20.09 -13.91 -13.02
C THR A 81 20.12 -14.59 -11.67
N TYR A 82 20.81 -15.72 -11.54
CA TYR A 82 20.85 -16.55 -10.33
C TYR A 82 22.24 -17.16 -10.11
N ASP A 83 22.47 -17.74 -8.93
CA ASP A 83 23.77 -18.28 -8.47
C ASP A 83 24.93 -17.26 -8.59
N ASP A 84 25.04 -16.35 -7.61
CA ASP A 84 26.09 -15.30 -7.53
C ASP A 84 26.34 -14.55 -8.87
N SER A 85 25.27 -14.28 -9.60
CA SER A 85 25.25 -13.58 -10.90
C SER A 85 25.95 -14.32 -12.06
N SER A 86 26.21 -15.62 -11.93
CA SER A 86 26.93 -16.41 -12.95
C SER A 86 26.03 -17.03 -14.02
N LYS A 87 24.72 -17.22 -13.74
CA LYS A 87 23.78 -17.89 -14.65
C LYS A 87 22.64 -16.98 -15.07
N ASN A 88 22.30 -17.05 -16.36
CA ASN A 88 21.20 -16.31 -16.98
C ASN A 88 20.17 -17.29 -17.56
N LEU A 89 18.90 -17.07 -17.26
CA LEU A 89 17.79 -17.82 -17.86
C LEU A 89 16.77 -16.86 -18.45
N THR A 90 16.28 -17.17 -19.65
CA THR A 90 15.23 -16.38 -20.30
C THR A 90 13.98 -17.22 -20.50
N PHE A 91 12.89 -16.80 -19.87
CA PHE A 91 11.56 -17.32 -20.14
C PHE A 91 10.86 -16.46 -21.17
N LYS A 92 10.43 -17.05 -22.28
CA LYS A 92 9.58 -16.40 -23.27
C LYS A 92 8.15 -16.88 -23.11
N PHE A 93 7.22 -15.95 -23.09
CA PHE A 93 5.81 -16.16 -22.84
C PHE A 93 5.00 -15.86 -24.10
N THR A 94 3.85 -16.53 -24.22
CA THR A 94 2.90 -16.30 -25.31
C THR A 94 2.01 -15.08 -25.09
N ASN A 95 2.00 -14.53 -23.86
CA ASN A 95 1.11 -13.48 -23.43
C ASN A 95 1.79 -12.57 -22.40
N VAL A 96 1.28 -11.34 -22.26
CA VAL A 96 1.88 -10.31 -21.40
C VAL A 96 1.44 -10.43 -19.94
N GLU A 97 0.29 -11.04 -19.68
CA GLU A 97 -0.25 -11.18 -18.33
C GLU A 97 0.57 -12.17 -17.52
N SER A 98 1.12 -13.23 -18.14
CA SER A 98 2.06 -14.15 -17.46
C SER A 98 3.32 -13.43 -17.02
N VAL A 99 3.87 -12.57 -17.89
CA VAL A 99 5.08 -11.78 -17.56
C VAL A 99 4.78 -10.89 -16.36
N THR A 100 3.65 -10.19 -16.41
CA THR A 100 3.23 -9.27 -15.35
C THR A 100 2.96 -10.00 -14.04
N ALA A 101 2.35 -11.18 -14.06
CA ALA A 101 2.09 -11.97 -12.86
C ALA A 101 3.40 -12.42 -12.18
N ILE A 102 4.37 -12.92 -12.95
CA ILE A 102 5.67 -13.35 -12.41
C ILE A 102 6.45 -12.14 -11.86
N GLU A 103 6.41 -10.98 -12.53
CA GLU A 103 7.02 -9.76 -12.00
C GLU A 103 6.42 -9.35 -10.65
N VAL A 104 5.09 -9.31 -10.55
CA VAL A 104 4.40 -8.98 -9.30
C VAL A 104 4.79 -9.96 -8.19
N LEU A 105 4.80 -11.26 -8.49
CA LEU A 105 5.24 -12.28 -7.53
C LEU A 105 6.70 -12.07 -7.10
N SER A 106 7.61 -11.80 -8.05
CA SER A 106 9.02 -11.55 -7.75
C SER A 106 9.23 -10.34 -6.85
N ARG A 107 8.45 -9.27 -7.04
CA ARG A 107 8.49 -8.07 -6.18
C ARG A 107 8.00 -8.39 -4.77
N ALA A 108 6.85 -9.07 -4.66
CA ALA A 108 6.29 -9.45 -3.37
C ALA A 108 7.24 -10.37 -2.57
N VAL A 109 7.89 -11.34 -3.23
CA VAL A 109 8.89 -12.21 -2.58
C VAL A 109 10.12 -11.42 -2.15
N ASN A 110 10.60 -10.48 -2.96
CA ASN A 110 11.73 -9.62 -2.58
C ASN A 110 11.40 -8.68 -1.41
N GLU A 111 10.22 -8.07 -1.40
CA GLU A 111 9.74 -7.25 -0.27
C GLU A 111 9.69 -8.07 1.02
N HIS A 112 9.16 -9.30 0.95
CA HIS A 112 9.14 -10.19 2.10
C HIS A 112 10.54 -10.59 2.59
N LYS A 113 11.47 -10.85 1.66
CA LYS A 113 12.89 -11.12 1.98
C LYS A 113 13.55 -9.93 2.68
N MET A 114 13.27 -8.70 2.22
CA MET A 114 13.78 -7.48 2.87
C MET A 114 13.19 -7.28 4.26
N MET A 115 11.89 -7.55 4.44
CA MET A 115 11.22 -7.46 5.73
C MET A 115 11.78 -8.48 6.74
N LEU A 116 11.98 -9.73 6.33
CA LEU A 116 12.59 -10.77 7.17
C LEU A 116 14.01 -10.37 7.60
N LYS A 117 14.82 -9.88 6.67
CA LYS A 117 16.17 -9.39 6.98
C LYS A 117 16.15 -8.22 7.97
N ALA A 118 15.20 -7.29 7.82
CA ALA A 118 15.04 -6.18 8.76
C ALA A 118 14.62 -6.68 10.16
N HIS A 119 13.79 -7.72 10.23
CA HIS A 119 13.41 -8.36 11.49
C HIS A 119 14.60 -9.06 12.16
N ASP A 120 15.40 -9.81 11.41
CA ASP A 120 16.62 -10.46 11.91
C ASP A 120 17.63 -9.44 12.44
N ASP A 121 17.83 -8.33 11.71
CA ASP A 121 18.70 -7.22 12.14
C ASP A 121 18.19 -6.59 13.45
N LEU A 122 16.87 -6.42 13.60
CA LEU A 122 16.25 -5.90 14.82
C LEU A 122 16.41 -6.87 15.99
N LEU A 123 16.20 -8.16 15.75
CA LEU A 123 16.30 -9.21 16.76
C LEU A 123 17.73 -9.31 17.30
N TYR A 124 18.72 -9.30 16.41
CA TYR A 124 20.13 -9.21 16.78
C TYR A 124 20.47 -7.95 17.58
N SER A 125 19.85 -6.80 17.24
CA SER A 125 20.00 -5.56 18.01
C SER A 125 19.44 -5.69 19.42
N LYS A 126 18.27 -6.33 19.57
CA LYS A 126 17.62 -6.53 20.87
C LYS A 126 18.36 -7.52 21.75
N GLU A 127 18.93 -8.58 21.17
CA GLU A 127 19.80 -9.51 21.90
C GLU A 127 21.02 -8.80 22.51
N LYS A 128 21.64 -7.86 21.78
CA LYS A 128 22.74 -7.05 22.32
C LYS A 128 22.30 -6.13 23.45
N GLU A 129 21.13 -5.52 23.34
CA GLU A 129 20.56 -4.66 24.38
C GLU A 129 20.32 -5.45 25.67
N ILE A 130 19.80 -6.68 25.56
CA ILE A 130 19.61 -7.59 26.70
C ILE A 130 20.95 -7.88 27.39
N VAL A 131 21.99 -8.28 26.63
CA VAL A 131 23.32 -8.56 27.18
C VAL A 131 23.90 -7.34 27.92
N PHE A 132 23.66 -6.14 27.40
CA PHE A 132 24.10 -4.90 28.05
C PHE A 132 23.35 -4.65 29.36
N LEU A 133 22.01 -4.76 29.35
CA LEU A 133 21.18 -4.58 30.54
C LEU A 133 21.49 -5.62 31.63
N GLU A 134 21.78 -6.86 31.25
CA GLU A 134 22.21 -7.90 32.20
C GLU A 134 23.54 -7.53 32.87
N LYS A 135 24.48 -6.95 32.12
CA LYS A 135 25.75 -6.48 32.68
C LYS A 135 25.55 -5.32 33.67
N ASP A 136 24.68 -4.37 33.34
CA ASP A 136 24.35 -3.25 34.22
C ASP A 136 23.60 -3.70 35.48
N LEU A 137 22.64 -4.62 35.32
CA LEU A 137 21.93 -5.23 36.44
C LEU A 137 22.91 -5.92 37.41
N ASN A 138 23.88 -6.66 36.88
CA ASN A 138 24.89 -7.33 37.70
C ASN A 138 25.83 -6.33 38.41
N ARG A 139 26.15 -5.20 37.78
CA ARG A 139 26.90 -4.11 38.44
C ARG A 139 26.10 -3.48 39.58
N ILE A 140 24.82 -3.16 39.35
CA ILE A 140 23.97 -2.58 40.39
C ILE A 140 23.80 -3.54 41.56
N LYS A 141 23.65 -4.84 41.29
CA LYS A 141 23.58 -5.87 42.33
C LYS A 141 24.86 -5.92 43.17
N SER A 142 26.05 -5.86 42.55
CA SER A 142 27.31 -5.87 43.30
C SER A 142 27.52 -4.60 44.13
N GLU A 143 27.10 -3.43 43.63
CA GLU A 143 27.10 -2.17 44.39
C GLU A 143 26.13 -2.21 45.58
N LEU A 144 24.95 -2.80 45.40
CA LEU A 144 23.96 -2.99 46.46
C LEU A 144 24.47 -3.94 47.55
N ASP A 145 25.09 -5.05 47.16
CA ASP A 145 25.68 -6.02 48.09
C ASP A 145 26.85 -5.41 48.88
N TYR A 146 27.68 -4.60 48.23
CA TYR A 146 28.74 -3.85 48.90
C TYR A 146 28.16 -2.88 49.95
N THR A 147 27.17 -2.08 49.55
CA THR A 147 26.52 -1.09 50.43
C THR A 147 25.82 -1.75 51.61
N ASN A 148 25.13 -2.87 51.38
CA ASN A 148 24.47 -3.64 52.43
C ASN A 148 25.47 -4.29 53.41
N ASN A 149 26.63 -4.71 52.92
CA ASN A 149 27.70 -5.24 53.79
C ASN A 149 28.35 -4.15 54.63
N GLU A 150 28.53 -2.95 54.09
CA GLU A 150 29.04 -1.79 54.84
C GLU A 150 28.03 -1.33 55.91
N LEU A 151 26.73 -1.33 55.61
CA LEU A 151 25.68 -1.03 56.59
C LEU A 151 25.60 -2.06 57.74
N LYS A 152 25.86 -3.34 57.45
CA LYS A 152 25.87 -4.42 58.48
C LYS A 152 27.11 -4.40 59.38
N LYS A 153 28.21 -3.77 58.96
CA LYS A 153 29.47 -3.71 59.73
C LYS A 153 29.52 -2.62 60.80
N GLY A 154 28.47 -1.80 60.95
CA GLY A 154 28.33 -0.91 62.09
C GLY A 154 29.48 0.07 62.26
N ASN A 155 29.60 1.05 61.35
CA ASN A 155 30.32 2.29 61.60
C ASN A 155 29.52 3.46 61.00
N VAL A 156 28.70 4.07 61.84
CA VAL A 156 28.18 5.41 61.58
C VAL A 156 29.26 6.39 62.03
N SER A 157 30.12 6.80 61.09
CA SER A 157 30.94 8.00 61.27
C SER A 157 31.24 8.64 59.91
N GLU A 158 30.64 9.81 59.72
CA GLU A 158 30.98 10.89 58.78
C GLU A 158 31.59 10.50 57.42
N ILE A 159 30.74 10.40 56.39
CA ILE A 159 31.21 10.59 55.01
C ILE A 159 31.21 12.09 54.73
N LYS A 160 32.38 12.72 54.83
CA LYS A 160 32.63 14.03 54.22
C LYS A 160 32.76 13.86 52.70
N PRO A 161 32.21 14.79 51.89
CA PRO A 161 32.28 14.69 50.44
C PRO A 161 33.68 15.08 49.97
N ASN A 162 34.46 14.13 49.45
CA ASN A 162 35.69 14.44 48.72
C ASN A 162 35.66 13.82 47.31
N GLU A 163 35.62 14.75 46.33
CA GLU A 163 36.19 14.68 44.98
C GLU A 163 35.92 13.44 44.13
N ILE A 164 34.71 13.38 43.57
CA ILE A 164 34.49 12.74 42.27
C ILE A 164 35.01 13.69 41.19
N GLN A 165 35.93 13.19 40.37
CA GLN A 165 36.39 13.85 39.15
C GLN A 165 35.20 14.29 38.31
N LYS A 166 35.14 15.60 38.03
CA LYS A 166 34.14 16.21 37.16
C LYS A 166 34.34 15.69 35.73
N THR A 167 33.43 14.84 35.27
CA THR A 167 33.07 14.78 33.85
C THR A 167 31.91 15.77 33.64
N PRO A 168 31.88 16.60 32.57
CA PRO A 168 30.92 17.69 32.49
C PRO A 168 29.49 17.18 32.31
N LEU A 169 28.62 17.46 33.29
CA LEU A 169 27.19 17.61 33.02
C LEU A 169 27.01 18.90 32.21
N GLN A 170 26.56 18.80 30.96
CA GLN A 170 25.90 19.92 30.33
C GLN A 170 24.48 20.05 30.90
N LYS A 171 24.25 21.22 31.49
CA LYS A 171 22.95 21.72 31.93
C LYS A 171 22.12 22.06 30.69
N GLU A 172 21.01 21.38 30.47
CA GLU A 172 19.91 22.02 29.78
C GLU A 172 19.15 22.93 30.75
N LYS A 173 19.10 24.20 30.39
CA LYS A 173 18.24 25.20 31.02
C LYS A 173 16.78 24.85 30.70
N THR A 174 16.05 24.51 31.74
CA THR A 174 14.60 24.65 31.78
C THR A 174 14.21 26.13 31.87
N THR A 175 13.09 26.51 31.22
CA THR A 175 11.94 27.17 31.87
C THR A 175 10.76 27.32 30.91
N PRO A 176 9.50 27.41 31.36
CA PRO A 176 8.97 27.19 32.71
C PRO A 176 7.86 26.12 32.82
N LYS A 177 7.75 25.59 34.04
CA LYS A 177 6.63 24.79 34.55
C LYS A 177 5.30 25.54 34.39
N THR A 178 4.25 24.83 33.99
CA THR A 178 2.95 24.96 34.66
C THR A 178 2.63 23.59 35.25
N GLU A 179 2.39 23.59 36.56
CA GLU A 179 2.23 22.43 37.41
C GLU A 179 0.97 21.62 37.05
N LEU A 180 1.10 20.29 36.98
CA LEU A 180 0.00 19.38 37.26
C LEU A 180 0.49 18.38 38.30
N LYS A 181 -0.22 18.39 39.44
CA LYS A 181 -0.06 17.45 40.54
C LYS A 181 -0.43 16.05 40.07
N ILE A 182 0.41 15.09 40.42
CA ILE A 182 0.06 13.68 40.43
C ILE A 182 -0.66 13.43 41.75
N ASP A 183 -1.91 12.95 41.68
CA ASP A 183 -2.47 12.09 42.71
C ASP A 183 -2.91 10.78 42.02
N ASP A 184 -2.62 9.69 42.71
CA ASP A 184 -2.64 8.28 42.31
C ASP A 184 -3.91 7.80 41.60
N VAL A 185 -3.75 7.02 40.52
CA VAL A 185 -4.63 5.87 40.24
C VAL A 185 -3.80 4.69 39.74
N HIS A 186 -3.74 3.67 40.58
CA HIS A 186 -3.25 2.33 40.28
C HIS A 186 -4.27 1.60 39.39
N THR A 187 -3.77 1.01 38.29
CA THR A 187 -4.21 -0.24 37.64
C THR A 187 -5.71 -0.58 37.57
N LYS A 188 -6.23 -0.67 36.34
CA LYS A 188 -7.09 -1.76 35.80
C LYS A 188 -7.44 -1.50 34.33
N GLU A 189 -6.59 -2.00 33.43
CA GLU A 189 -7.00 -2.44 32.10
C GLU A 189 -7.15 -3.96 32.21
N ASP A 190 -8.39 -4.42 32.27
CA ASP A 190 -8.88 -5.71 31.77
C ASP A 190 -10.38 -5.79 32.14
N GLU A 191 -11.20 -6.32 31.23
CA GLU A 191 -12.66 -6.53 31.29
C GLU A 191 -13.57 -5.36 30.85
N LEU A 192 -13.75 -5.21 29.53
CA LEU A 192 -15.01 -4.72 28.93
C LEU A 192 -15.32 -5.48 27.62
N ILE A 193 -15.72 -6.74 27.76
CA ILE A 193 -16.61 -7.44 26.82
C ILE A 193 -17.70 -8.08 27.70
N GLU A 194 -18.96 -7.96 27.26
CA GLU A 194 -20.20 -8.44 27.89
C GLU A 194 -20.96 -7.44 28.77
N GLU A 195 -21.76 -6.59 28.14
CA GLU A 195 -23.06 -6.22 28.70
C GLU A 195 -24.01 -5.70 27.61
N ALA A 196 -24.67 -6.62 26.92
CA ALA A 196 -25.95 -6.37 26.27
C ALA A 196 -26.61 -7.72 25.97
N ASN A 197 -27.11 -8.42 26.99
CA ASN A 197 -28.24 -9.36 26.89
C ASN A 197 -28.55 -10.00 28.24
N THR A 198 -29.43 -9.37 29.02
CA THR A 198 -30.35 -10.09 29.92
C THR A 198 -31.43 -9.14 30.40
N ASN A 199 -32.63 -9.27 29.83
CA ASN A 199 -33.86 -9.26 30.61
C ASN A 199 -35.02 -9.74 29.73
N LYS A 200 -35.39 -11.00 29.94
CA LYS A 200 -36.73 -11.51 29.69
C LYS A 200 -37.41 -11.66 31.06
N ASN A 201 -38.56 -11.03 31.23
CA ASN A 201 -39.71 -11.58 31.95
C ASN A 201 -40.99 -10.87 31.49
N GLU A 202 -41.74 -11.58 30.66
CA GLU A 202 -43.18 -11.84 30.72
C GLU A 202 -44.19 -10.75 31.17
N HIS A 203 -44.98 -10.33 30.17
CA HIS A 203 -46.44 -10.55 30.04
C HIS A 203 -47.43 -9.39 30.30
N VAL A 204 -48.24 -9.15 29.25
CA VAL A 204 -49.70 -8.82 29.22
C VAL A 204 -50.14 -7.43 28.71
N GLN A 205 -50.59 -7.46 27.44
CA GLN A 205 -51.80 -6.86 26.82
C GLN A 205 -51.89 -5.41 26.29
N HIS A 206 -52.19 -5.42 24.97
CA HIS A 206 -53.25 -4.71 24.22
C HIS A 206 -52.97 -3.36 23.52
N VAL A 207 -53.12 -3.43 22.17
CA VAL A 207 -53.71 -2.42 21.24
C VAL A 207 -52.74 -1.26 20.87
N GLU A 208 -52.48 -0.85 19.63
CA GLU A 208 -53.22 -0.85 18.37
C GLU A 208 -52.24 -0.69 17.18
N ILE A 209 -52.63 -1.18 16.01
CA ILE A 209 -51.87 -1.05 14.76
C ILE A 209 -51.91 0.40 14.26
N LYS A 210 -50.75 1.04 14.07
CA LYS A 210 -50.55 2.05 13.02
C LYS A 210 -49.29 1.76 12.24
N SER A 211 -49.52 1.31 11.01
CA SER A 211 -48.59 1.22 9.92
C SER A 211 -48.06 2.60 9.54
N ASP A 212 -46.79 2.86 9.83
CA ASP A 212 -45.85 3.56 8.93
C ASP A 212 -44.49 3.66 9.63
N SER A 213 -43.55 2.84 9.19
CA SER A 213 -42.14 3.21 9.24
C SER A 213 -41.42 2.52 8.09
N THR A 214 -41.11 3.31 7.07
CA THR A 214 -39.97 3.06 6.20
C THR A 214 -38.73 3.00 7.11
N GLN A 215 -38.38 1.81 7.57
CA GLN A 215 -37.01 1.55 8.02
C GLN A 215 -36.13 1.67 6.78
N GLU A 216 -35.55 2.85 6.55
CA GLU A 216 -34.37 2.99 5.71
C GLU A 216 -33.28 2.11 6.34
N THR A 217 -33.17 0.88 5.85
CA THR A 217 -32.08 -0.02 6.23
C THR A 217 -30.79 0.60 5.72
N GLU A 218 -30.03 1.18 6.65
CA GLU A 218 -28.81 1.90 6.37
C GLU A 218 -27.77 0.95 5.74
N LEU A 219 -27.41 1.20 4.47
CA LEU A 219 -26.39 0.42 3.78
C LEU A 219 -25.03 0.62 4.45
N ASN A 220 -24.30 -0.47 4.67
CA ASN A 220 -22.95 -0.40 5.18
C ASN A 220 -21.94 -0.09 4.05
N VAL A 221 -20.69 0.21 4.40
CA VAL A 221 -19.65 0.57 3.42
C VAL A 221 -19.35 -0.52 2.41
N TYR A 222 -19.52 -1.80 2.77
CA TYR A 222 -19.31 -2.92 1.85
C TYR A 222 -20.48 -3.10 0.89
N ASP A 223 -21.73 -2.84 1.31
CA ASP A 223 -22.86 -2.73 0.38
C ASP A 223 -22.57 -1.64 -0.68
N ILE A 224 -22.10 -0.47 -0.22
CA ILE A 224 -21.74 0.65 -1.11
C ILE A 224 -20.58 0.25 -2.05
N LEU A 225 -19.55 -0.41 -1.54
CA LEU A 225 -18.44 -0.92 -2.36
C LEU A 225 -18.94 -1.89 -3.43
N ILE A 226 -19.78 -2.86 -3.06
CA ILE A 226 -20.30 -3.86 -4.00
C ILE A 226 -21.20 -3.22 -5.06
N LEU A 227 -21.97 -2.18 -4.68
CA LEU A 227 -22.72 -1.36 -5.62
C LEU A 227 -21.79 -0.72 -6.67
N HIS A 228 -20.70 -0.08 -6.25
CA HIS A 228 -19.70 0.49 -7.16
C HIS A 228 -19.07 -0.56 -8.09
N LEU A 229 -18.69 -1.71 -7.55
CA LEU A 229 -17.97 -2.74 -8.29
C LEU A 229 -18.86 -3.51 -9.28
N ASN A 230 -20.15 -3.65 -9.00
CA ASN A 230 -21.07 -4.51 -9.77
C ASN A 230 -22.16 -3.76 -10.53
N ASN A 231 -22.30 -2.44 -10.37
CA ASN A 231 -23.12 -1.65 -11.28
C ASN A 231 -22.64 -1.85 -12.72
N LYS A 232 -23.59 -2.04 -13.65
CA LYS A 232 -23.35 -2.30 -15.08
C LYS A 232 -22.60 -3.62 -15.35
N ARG A 233 -22.71 -4.63 -14.47
CA ARG A 233 -22.21 -5.99 -14.74
C ARG A 233 -23.31 -6.95 -15.17
N ILE A 234 -22.93 -7.93 -15.99
CA ILE A 234 -23.80 -9.05 -16.36
C ILE A 234 -24.02 -9.94 -15.13
N VAL A 235 -25.27 -10.32 -14.87
CA VAL A 235 -25.64 -11.30 -13.83
C VAL A 235 -24.95 -12.64 -14.11
N GLY A 236 -24.33 -13.23 -13.09
CA GLY A 236 -23.44 -14.39 -13.20
C GLY A 236 -21.99 -14.06 -13.58
N LYS A 237 -21.65 -12.78 -13.74
CA LYS A 237 -20.27 -12.26 -13.95
C LYS A 237 -19.92 -11.16 -12.95
N GLU A 238 -20.44 -11.29 -11.74
CA GLU A 238 -20.13 -10.47 -10.59
C GLU A 238 -18.63 -10.46 -10.31
N LEU A 239 -18.11 -9.35 -9.78
CA LEU A 239 -16.74 -9.28 -9.31
C LEU A 239 -16.64 -9.90 -7.91
N THR A 240 -16.47 -11.21 -7.86
CA THR A 240 -16.30 -11.97 -6.60
C THR A 240 -14.83 -12.27 -6.28
N ASN A 241 -14.00 -12.44 -7.31
CA ASN A 241 -12.64 -12.96 -7.18
C ASN A 241 -11.55 -11.88 -7.07
N HIS A 242 -11.90 -10.65 -6.70
CA HIS A 242 -10.90 -9.61 -6.50
C HIS A 242 -10.10 -9.91 -5.22
N TYR A 243 -8.77 -9.85 -5.27
CA TYR A 243 -7.92 -10.28 -4.15
C TYR A 243 -8.27 -9.59 -2.82
N LEU A 244 -8.57 -8.28 -2.84
CA LEU A 244 -9.00 -7.54 -1.65
C LEU A 244 -10.37 -7.95 -1.10
N LEU A 245 -11.29 -8.43 -1.95
CA LEU A 245 -12.58 -8.95 -1.48
C LEU A 245 -12.37 -10.29 -0.76
N ILE A 246 -11.52 -11.15 -1.33
CA ILE A 246 -11.16 -12.45 -0.75
C ILE A 246 -10.40 -12.25 0.58
N GLU A 247 -9.38 -11.40 0.60
CA GLU A 247 -8.57 -11.11 1.78
C GLU A 247 -9.43 -10.57 2.94
N LYS A 248 -10.41 -9.72 2.64
CA LYS A 248 -11.34 -9.16 3.63
C LYS A 248 -12.58 -10.03 3.89
N GLN A 249 -12.66 -11.22 3.28
CA GLN A 249 -13.78 -12.15 3.40
C GLN A 249 -15.14 -11.50 3.12
N ILE A 250 -15.19 -10.62 2.12
CA ILE A 250 -16.41 -9.90 1.74
C ILE A 250 -17.27 -10.81 0.84
N ASP A 251 -18.43 -11.23 1.34
CA ASP A 251 -19.41 -11.97 0.56
C ASP A 251 -20.13 -11.04 -0.42
N THR A 252 -19.67 -11.06 -1.68
CA THR A 252 -20.22 -10.23 -2.75
C THR A 252 -21.69 -10.52 -3.01
N MET A 253 -22.12 -11.78 -2.94
CA MET A 253 -23.50 -12.14 -3.27
C MET A 253 -24.45 -11.72 -2.17
N PHE A 254 -24.06 -11.88 -0.91
CA PHE A 254 -24.81 -11.36 0.24
C PHE A 254 -25.11 -9.86 0.09
N HIS A 255 -24.10 -9.07 -0.28
CA HIS A 255 -24.27 -7.62 -0.48
C HIS A 255 -25.10 -7.29 -1.73
N ILE A 256 -24.97 -8.04 -2.84
CA ILE A 256 -25.84 -7.86 -4.02
C ILE A 256 -27.31 -8.11 -3.66
N GLU A 257 -27.60 -9.19 -2.94
CA GLU A 257 -28.96 -9.50 -2.49
C GLU A 257 -29.52 -8.40 -1.59
N ASN A 258 -28.69 -7.88 -0.68
CA ASN A 258 -29.07 -6.75 0.17
C ASN A 258 -29.38 -5.49 -0.67
N LEU A 259 -28.55 -5.15 -1.65
CA LEU A 259 -28.77 -4.00 -2.54
C LEU A 259 -30.05 -4.12 -3.38
N LEU A 260 -30.37 -5.33 -3.86
CA LEU A 260 -31.61 -5.63 -4.58
C LEU A 260 -32.83 -5.50 -3.68
N LYS A 261 -32.76 -6.05 -2.46
CA LYS A 261 -33.83 -5.96 -1.45
C LYS A 261 -34.12 -4.51 -1.05
N ASN A 262 -33.09 -3.68 -0.98
CA ASN A 262 -33.20 -2.26 -0.65
C ASN A 262 -33.61 -1.37 -1.83
N GLY A 263 -33.82 -1.92 -3.03
CA GLY A 263 -34.19 -1.14 -4.22
C GLY A 263 -33.12 -0.16 -4.71
N VAL A 264 -31.87 -0.35 -4.27
CA VAL A 264 -30.70 0.47 -4.66
C VAL A 264 -30.05 -0.07 -5.93
N LEU A 265 -30.17 -1.39 -6.15
CA LEU A 265 -29.78 -2.07 -7.37
C LEU A 265 -31.01 -2.74 -7.99
N SER A 266 -31.03 -2.86 -9.31
CA SER A 266 -32.08 -3.58 -10.05
C SER A 266 -31.46 -4.47 -11.12
N ILE A 267 -32.17 -5.53 -11.52
CA ILE A 267 -31.79 -6.35 -12.65
C ILE A 267 -32.62 -5.90 -13.86
N LYS A 268 -31.94 -5.55 -14.95
CA LYS A 268 -32.53 -5.13 -16.22
C LYS A 268 -32.14 -6.09 -17.33
N SER A 269 -33.05 -6.29 -18.28
CA SER A 269 -32.85 -7.18 -19.43
C SER A 269 -33.57 -6.61 -20.65
N ASP A 270 -33.28 -5.35 -20.94
CA ASP A 270 -33.93 -4.57 -21.99
C ASP A 270 -32.92 -4.03 -23.00
N PHE A 271 -33.38 -3.56 -24.14
CA PHE A 271 -32.53 -3.08 -25.23
C PHE A 271 -31.66 -1.89 -24.84
N ASN A 272 -32.07 -1.06 -23.89
CA ASN A 272 -31.30 0.11 -23.48
C ASN A 272 -30.12 -0.28 -22.58
N HIS A 273 -30.28 -1.31 -21.76
CA HIS A 273 -29.24 -1.73 -20.82
C HIS A 273 -28.41 -2.92 -21.32
N SER A 274 -28.97 -3.84 -22.11
CA SER A 274 -28.35 -5.16 -22.36
C SER A 274 -27.68 -5.31 -23.73
N LEU A 275 -28.17 -4.64 -24.78
CA LEU A 275 -27.65 -4.83 -26.15
C LEU A 275 -26.15 -4.50 -26.29
N SER A 276 -25.65 -3.53 -25.54
CA SER A 276 -24.24 -3.12 -25.58
C SER A 276 -23.29 -4.22 -25.11
N TYR A 277 -23.76 -5.19 -24.33
CA TYR A 277 -22.96 -6.29 -23.79
C TYR A 277 -22.79 -7.46 -24.77
N LEU A 278 -23.62 -7.53 -25.82
CA LEU A 278 -23.50 -8.53 -26.86
C LEU A 278 -22.32 -8.23 -27.79
N LYS A 279 -21.64 -9.29 -28.23
CA LYS A 279 -20.57 -9.22 -29.22
C LYS A 279 -21.17 -9.05 -30.62
N VAL A 280 -20.37 -8.52 -31.55
CA VAL A 280 -20.80 -8.33 -32.96
C VAL A 280 -21.37 -9.61 -33.59
N PRO A 281 -20.77 -10.81 -33.40
CA PRO A 281 -21.35 -12.04 -33.92
C PRO A 281 -22.74 -12.38 -33.35
N GLU A 282 -22.96 -12.11 -32.06
CA GLU A 282 -24.25 -12.36 -31.39
C GLU A 282 -25.33 -11.41 -31.93
N LEU A 283 -25.01 -10.12 -32.09
CA LEU A 283 -25.89 -9.13 -32.71
C LEU A 283 -26.23 -9.50 -34.17
N LYS A 284 -25.25 -9.99 -34.93
CA LYS A 284 -25.48 -10.47 -36.31
C LYS A 284 -26.34 -11.73 -36.34
N SER A 285 -26.23 -12.62 -35.36
CA SER A 285 -27.13 -13.78 -35.25
C SER A 285 -28.56 -13.33 -35.07
N ILE A 286 -28.83 -12.44 -34.10
CA ILE A 286 -30.17 -11.89 -33.85
C ILE A 286 -30.78 -11.29 -35.12
N LEU A 287 -30.02 -10.49 -35.86
CA LEU A 287 -30.47 -9.91 -37.13
C LEU A 287 -30.72 -10.98 -38.20
N LYS A 288 -29.82 -11.96 -38.33
CA LYS A 288 -29.95 -13.05 -39.30
C LYS A 288 -31.18 -13.91 -39.03
N ASP A 289 -31.42 -14.25 -37.78
CA ASP A 289 -32.52 -15.09 -37.32
C ASP A 289 -33.89 -14.41 -37.57
N ASN A 290 -33.89 -13.07 -37.65
CA ASN A 290 -35.05 -12.23 -38.01
C ASN A 290 -35.05 -11.78 -39.49
N GLY A 291 -34.19 -12.36 -40.34
CA GLY A 291 -34.16 -12.05 -41.78
C GLY A 291 -33.65 -10.65 -42.14
N LEU A 292 -33.00 -9.95 -41.21
CA LEU A 292 -32.50 -8.59 -41.38
C LEU A 292 -31.06 -8.54 -41.88
N LYS A 293 -30.68 -7.39 -42.45
CA LYS A 293 -29.33 -7.15 -42.95
C LYS A 293 -28.30 -7.24 -41.81
N VAL A 294 -27.26 -8.06 -41.99
CA VAL A 294 -26.20 -8.30 -40.99
C VAL A 294 -24.92 -7.46 -41.19
N SER A 295 -24.91 -6.55 -42.17
CA SER A 295 -23.78 -5.65 -42.42
C SER A 295 -23.84 -4.42 -41.51
N GLY A 296 -22.68 -3.89 -41.15
CA GLY A 296 -22.54 -2.64 -40.39
C GLY A 296 -21.60 -2.78 -39.21
N ASN A 297 -21.29 -1.64 -38.57
CA ASN A 297 -20.56 -1.58 -37.31
C ASN A 297 -21.50 -1.88 -36.12
N LYS A 298 -20.94 -2.07 -34.92
CA LYS A 298 -21.73 -2.47 -33.73
C LYS A 298 -22.90 -1.52 -33.41
N PRO A 299 -22.73 -0.17 -33.39
CA PRO A 299 -23.84 0.76 -33.19
C PRO A 299 -24.96 0.63 -34.23
N GLU A 300 -24.63 0.48 -35.52
CA GLU A 300 -25.61 0.29 -36.59
C GLU A 300 -26.41 -1.01 -36.42
N LEU A 301 -25.75 -2.10 -36.03
CA LEU A 301 -26.41 -3.38 -35.76
C LEU A 301 -27.37 -3.26 -34.56
N MET A 302 -26.93 -2.62 -33.47
CA MET A 302 -27.77 -2.40 -32.29
C MET A 302 -28.98 -1.51 -32.61
N LYS A 303 -28.79 -0.45 -33.39
CA LYS A 303 -29.88 0.43 -33.82
C LYS A 303 -30.94 -0.34 -34.62
N ARG A 304 -30.51 -1.15 -35.59
CA ARG A 304 -31.41 -1.98 -36.40
C ARG A 304 -32.21 -2.98 -35.55
N ILE A 305 -31.56 -3.62 -34.57
CA ILE A 305 -32.27 -4.50 -33.64
C ILE A 305 -33.35 -3.74 -32.87
N LYS A 306 -33.07 -2.52 -32.39
CA LYS A 306 -34.03 -1.70 -31.65
C LYS A 306 -35.22 -1.22 -32.49
N GLU A 307 -35.00 -0.99 -33.78
CA GLU A 307 -36.02 -0.45 -34.70
C GLU A 307 -36.93 -1.54 -35.26
N ASP A 308 -36.37 -2.72 -35.58
CA ASP A 308 -37.04 -3.74 -36.40
C ASP A 308 -37.45 -5.01 -35.62
N ILE A 309 -36.95 -5.22 -34.39
CA ILE A 309 -37.19 -6.44 -33.60
C ILE A 309 -37.84 -6.07 -32.26
N LYS A 310 -38.81 -6.85 -31.79
CA LYS A 310 -39.39 -6.66 -30.45
C LYS A 310 -38.45 -7.19 -29.38
N GLU A 311 -38.40 -6.51 -28.24
CA GLU A 311 -37.50 -6.85 -27.14
C GLU A 311 -37.71 -8.27 -26.58
N GLU A 312 -38.97 -8.70 -26.50
CA GLU A 312 -39.39 -10.02 -25.99
C GLU A 312 -38.88 -11.19 -26.86
N ASP A 313 -38.59 -10.93 -28.13
CA ASP A 313 -38.15 -11.94 -29.10
C ASP A 313 -36.62 -12.17 -29.05
N VAL A 314 -35.91 -11.42 -28.20
CA VAL A 314 -34.44 -11.48 -28.10
C VAL A 314 -34.02 -11.96 -26.73
N ASN A 315 -33.20 -13.01 -26.67
CA ASN A 315 -32.58 -13.45 -25.43
C ASN A 315 -31.47 -12.47 -25.01
N LEU A 316 -31.82 -11.49 -24.18
CA LEU A 316 -30.91 -10.47 -23.68
C LEU A 316 -30.22 -10.91 -22.38
N PRO A 317 -28.93 -10.55 -22.19
CA PRO A 317 -28.27 -10.76 -20.92
C PRO A 317 -28.91 -9.89 -19.83
N LYS A 318 -29.08 -10.47 -18.64
CA LYS A 318 -29.50 -9.74 -17.44
C LYS A 318 -28.31 -8.92 -16.90
N ILE A 319 -28.54 -7.66 -16.59
CA ILE A 319 -27.52 -6.69 -16.15
C ILE A 319 -27.95 -6.07 -14.81
N TYR A 320 -27.02 -5.92 -13.87
CA TYR A 320 -27.21 -5.11 -12.68
C TYR A 320 -27.13 -3.62 -13.03
N ILE A 321 -28.16 -2.86 -12.69
CA ILE A 321 -28.24 -1.42 -12.93
C ILE A 321 -28.62 -0.73 -11.62
N ALA A 322 -27.79 0.21 -11.18
CA ALA A 322 -28.11 1.08 -10.06
C ALA A 322 -29.42 1.82 -10.33
N THR A 323 -30.32 1.86 -9.36
CA THR A 323 -31.53 2.70 -9.45
C THR A 323 -31.16 4.16 -9.27
N HIS A 324 -32.11 5.08 -9.43
CA HIS A 324 -31.85 6.50 -9.16
C HIS A 324 -31.31 6.76 -7.75
N ALA A 325 -31.74 5.98 -6.75
CA ALA A 325 -31.18 6.02 -5.40
C ALA A 325 -29.74 5.50 -5.36
N GLY A 326 -29.45 4.40 -6.06
CA GLY A 326 -28.10 3.85 -6.18
C GLY A 326 -27.12 4.77 -6.92
N GLU A 327 -27.57 5.47 -7.96
CA GLU A 327 -26.75 6.45 -8.67
C GLU A 327 -26.35 7.62 -7.75
N LYS A 328 -27.28 8.15 -6.96
CA LYS A 328 -26.97 9.17 -5.94
C LYS A 328 -25.96 8.67 -4.90
N ILE A 329 -26.07 7.41 -4.49
CA ILE A 329 -25.10 6.81 -3.56
C ILE A 329 -23.72 6.74 -4.24
N ILE A 330 -23.64 6.23 -5.46
CA ILE A 330 -22.39 6.13 -6.23
C ILE A 330 -21.73 7.50 -6.37
N GLU A 331 -22.48 8.53 -6.77
CA GLU A 331 -21.99 9.91 -6.92
C GLU A 331 -21.45 10.45 -5.59
N ASN A 332 -22.20 10.29 -4.50
CA ASN A 332 -21.82 10.80 -3.18
C ASN A 332 -20.71 10.00 -2.49
N THR A 333 -20.35 8.83 -3.02
CA THR A 333 -19.41 7.89 -2.40
C THR A 333 -18.28 7.45 -3.32
N ASN A 334 -17.92 8.27 -4.32
CA ASN A 334 -16.79 8.02 -5.21
C ASN A 334 -15.46 7.69 -4.48
N TYR A 335 -15.25 8.24 -3.27
CA TYR A 335 -14.11 7.95 -2.40
C TYR A 335 -14.01 6.48 -1.98
N VAL A 336 -15.10 5.71 -2.00
CA VAL A 336 -15.12 4.30 -1.59
C VAL A 336 -14.21 3.46 -2.49
N LEU A 337 -14.29 3.64 -3.81
CA LEU A 337 -13.39 2.94 -4.74
C LEU A 337 -11.93 3.40 -4.56
N HIS A 338 -11.72 4.70 -4.37
CA HIS A 338 -10.39 5.27 -4.17
C HIS A 338 -9.66 4.61 -2.99
N PHE A 339 -10.32 4.52 -1.83
CA PHE A 339 -9.71 3.93 -0.62
C PHE A 339 -9.81 2.40 -0.58
N PHE A 340 -10.73 1.77 -1.31
CA PHE A 340 -10.74 0.32 -1.48
C PHE A 340 -9.42 -0.17 -2.07
N TYR A 341 -8.89 0.50 -3.10
CA TYR A 341 -7.62 0.15 -3.73
C TYR A 341 -6.37 0.64 -2.97
N GLN A 342 -6.54 1.30 -1.81
CA GLN A 342 -5.43 1.80 -0.98
C GLN A 342 -5.57 1.35 0.50
N PRO A 343 -5.67 0.03 0.77
CA PRO A 343 -5.96 -0.48 2.10
C PRO A 343 -4.86 -0.20 3.14
N TYR A 344 -3.61 0.02 2.71
CA TYR A 344 -2.47 0.35 3.58
C TYR A 344 -2.46 1.81 4.06
N ILE A 345 -3.25 2.69 3.43
CA ILE A 345 -3.38 4.09 3.85
C ILE A 345 -4.41 4.21 4.97
N ILE A 346 -5.58 3.62 4.77
CA ILE A 346 -6.69 3.67 5.71
C ILE A 346 -7.63 2.49 5.48
N ASN A 347 -8.17 1.94 6.56
CA ASN A 347 -9.26 0.98 6.46
C ASN A 347 -10.51 1.66 5.87
N LEU A 348 -11.16 1.02 4.90
CA LEU A 348 -12.32 1.57 4.19
C LEU A 348 -13.48 1.96 5.13
N SER A 349 -13.74 1.18 6.18
CA SER A 349 -14.77 1.51 7.17
C SER A 349 -14.42 2.76 7.97
N VAL A 350 -13.13 2.97 8.27
CA VAL A 350 -12.65 4.19 8.94
C VAL A 350 -12.79 5.39 8.00
N ALA A 351 -12.40 5.24 6.74
CA ALA A 351 -12.57 6.29 5.72
C ALA A 351 -14.04 6.71 5.60
N HIS A 352 -14.95 5.74 5.53
CA HIS A 352 -16.38 5.99 5.45
C HIS A 352 -16.92 6.68 6.70
N LYS A 353 -16.49 6.25 7.90
CA LYS A 353 -16.88 6.89 9.17
C LYS A 353 -16.45 8.36 9.26
N LEU A 354 -15.29 8.71 8.72
CA LEU A 354 -14.79 10.10 8.73
C LEU A 354 -15.70 11.08 7.97
N VAL A 355 -16.35 10.62 6.90
CA VAL A 355 -17.17 11.49 6.02
C VAL A 355 -18.67 11.30 6.18
N LYS A 356 -19.14 10.18 6.76
CA LYS A 356 -20.57 9.84 6.87
C LYS A 356 -21.41 10.94 7.55
N ASN A 357 -20.84 11.62 8.55
CA ASN A 357 -21.53 12.65 9.34
C ASN A 357 -21.06 14.07 9.03
N GLN A 358 -20.37 14.26 7.91
CA GLN A 358 -19.83 15.57 7.51
C GLN A 358 -20.61 16.12 6.32
N TYR A 359 -21.19 17.30 6.51
CA TYR A 359 -21.95 18.01 5.48
C TYR A 359 -21.06 19.03 4.77
N ASN A 360 -21.40 19.37 3.52
CA ASN A 360 -20.70 20.41 2.73
C ASN A 360 -19.21 20.13 2.49
N ILE A 361 -18.83 18.87 2.29
CA ILE A 361 -17.49 18.53 1.78
C ILE A 361 -17.56 18.43 0.26
N ASP A 362 -16.88 19.34 -0.42
CA ASP A 362 -16.76 19.34 -1.88
C ASP A 362 -15.93 18.14 -2.38
N ASP A 363 -14.80 17.87 -1.71
CA ASP A 363 -13.89 16.77 -2.04
C ASP A 363 -13.67 15.86 -0.82
N LYS A 364 -14.43 14.75 -0.80
CA LYS A 364 -14.34 13.76 0.29
C LYS A 364 -13.02 13.01 0.31
N ILE A 365 -12.35 12.85 -0.83
CA ILE A 365 -11.05 12.16 -0.89
C ILE A 365 -9.98 13.04 -0.25
N GLU A 366 -9.91 14.31 -0.65
CA GLU A 366 -9.03 15.31 -0.03
C GLU A 366 -9.29 15.42 1.46
N PHE A 367 -10.55 15.55 1.88
CA PHE A 367 -10.92 15.66 3.28
C PHE A 367 -10.38 14.50 4.13
N ILE A 368 -10.53 13.26 3.64
CA ILE A 368 -10.02 12.07 4.34
C ILE A 368 -8.50 12.14 4.48
N TYR A 369 -7.76 12.50 3.42
CA TYR A 369 -6.31 12.65 3.50
C TYR A 369 -5.88 13.74 4.47
N LEU A 370 -6.52 14.91 4.45
CA LEU A 370 -6.20 16.00 5.37
C LEU A 370 -6.43 15.60 6.83
N LYS A 371 -7.51 14.86 7.12
CA LYS A 371 -7.76 14.30 8.46
C LYS A 371 -6.70 13.27 8.87
N LEU A 372 -6.25 12.44 7.93
CA LEU A 372 -5.14 11.51 8.19
C LEU A 372 -3.84 12.23 8.48
N ILE A 373 -3.53 13.30 7.75
CA ILE A 373 -2.35 14.16 7.99
C ILE A 373 -2.41 14.78 9.39
N GLU A 374 -3.57 15.32 9.79
CA GLU A 374 -3.78 15.87 11.14
C GLU A 374 -3.53 14.82 12.24
N ASN A 375 -4.07 13.61 12.06
CA ASN A 375 -3.98 12.53 13.05
C ASN A 375 -2.58 11.90 13.15
N LYS A 376 -1.75 12.02 12.10
CA LYS A 376 -0.44 11.36 11.99
C LYS A 376 0.74 12.30 12.17
N LYS A 377 0.53 13.53 12.66
CA LYS A 377 1.61 14.52 12.84
C LYS A 377 2.81 14.01 13.67
N GLN A 378 2.60 13.05 14.55
CA GLN A 378 3.65 12.49 15.43
C GLN A 378 4.34 11.24 14.85
N ASP A 379 3.88 10.71 13.72
CA ASP A 379 4.44 9.52 13.06
C ASP A 379 4.87 9.90 11.64
N SER A 380 6.13 10.33 11.52
CA SER A 380 6.72 10.84 10.27
C SER A 380 6.68 9.79 9.13
N HIS A 381 6.87 8.51 9.45
CA HIS A 381 6.85 7.42 8.49
C HIS A 381 5.47 7.21 7.87
N SER A 382 4.42 7.06 8.69
CA SER A 382 3.08 6.90 8.13
C SER A 382 2.54 8.20 7.52
N LEU A 383 2.98 9.36 8.01
CA LEU A 383 2.62 10.66 7.46
C LEU A 383 3.12 10.85 6.02
N LYS A 384 4.38 10.49 5.71
CA LYS A 384 4.94 10.57 4.35
C LYS A 384 4.03 9.89 3.32
N SER A 385 3.63 8.66 3.61
CA SER A 385 2.80 7.86 2.70
C SER A 385 1.45 8.52 2.41
N VAL A 386 0.84 9.13 3.42
CA VAL A 386 -0.44 9.86 3.28
C VAL A 386 -0.27 11.12 2.42
N VAL A 387 0.79 11.91 2.68
CA VAL A 387 1.08 13.14 1.92
C VAL A 387 1.39 12.82 0.46
N GLN A 388 2.17 11.77 0.18
CA GLN A 388 2.48 11.33 -1.19
C GLN A 388 1.20 10.91 -1.94
N ARG A 389 0.30 10.16 -1.30
CA ARG A 389 -0.96 9.73 -1.95
C ARG A 389 -1.93 10.89 -2.19
N LEU A 390 -2.00 11.86 -1.28
CA LEU A 390 -2.75 13.10 -1.51
C LEU A 390 -2.15 13.90 -2.68
N THR A 391 -0.83 14.01 -2.74
CA THR A 391 -0.12 14.69 -3.83
C THR A 391 -0.44 14.04 -5.18
N HIS A 392 -0.38 12.70 -5.24
CA HIS A 392 -0.75 11.95 -6.43
C HIS A 392 -2.22 12.22 -6.82
N TYR A 393 -3.14 12.20 -5.85
CA TYR A 393 -4.55 12.54 -6.09
C TYR A 393 -4.71 13.97 -6.65
N TYR A 394 -4.00 14.96 -6.11
CA TYR A 394 -4.02 16.31 -6.66
C TYR A 394 -3.52 16.40 -8.10
N LYS A 395 -2.51 15.61 -8.46
CA LYS A 395 -2.06 15.50 -9.86
C LYS A 395 -3.16 14.91 -10.76
N THR A 396 -3.88 13.87 -10.32
CA THR A 396 -4.93 13.23 -11.14
C THR A 396 -6.13 14.14 -11.40
N ILE A 397 -6.52 14.95 -10.40
CA ILE A 397 -7.60 15.94 -10.56
C ILE A 397 -7.12 17.29 -11.12
N LYS A 398 -5.82 17.40 -11.46
CA LYS A 398 -5.20 18.62 -12.00
C LYS A 398 -5.42 19.84 -11.10
N LYS A 399 -5.21 19.67 -9.79
CA LYS A 399 -5.28 20.76 -8.82
C LYS A 399 -4.23 21.84 -9.13
N ASP A 400 -4.38 23.01 -8.52
CA ASP A 400 -3.47 24.13 -8.69
C ASP A 400 -1.99 23.72 -8.49
N LYS A 401 -1.12 24.15 -9.41
CA LYS A 401 0.30 23.78 -9.43
C LYS A 401 1.02 24.15 -8.12
N SER A 402 0.65 25.27 -7.49
CA SER A 402 1.26 25.70 -6.23
C SER A 402 0.88 24.80 -5.06
N VAL A 403 -0.34 24.25 -5.07
CA VAL A 403 -0.79 23.27 -4.08
C VAL A 403 -0.04 21.95 -4.28
N ILE A 404 0.07 21.47 -5.52
CA ILE A 404 0.84 20.25 -5.82
C ILE A 404 2.28 20.41 -5.36
N ARG A 405 2.96 21.52 -5.72
CA ARG A 405 4.33 21.83 -5.27
C ARG A 405 4.46 21.76 -3.75
N LYS A 406 3.57 22.43 -3.01
CA LYS A 406 3.63 22.48 -1.54
C LYS A 406 3.62 21.09 -0.92
N PHE A 407 2.71 20.23 -1.37
CA PHE A 407 2.60 18.87 -0.85
C PHE A 407 3.73 17.96 -1.35
N THR A 408 4.25 18.16 -2.57
CA THR A 408 5.47 17.48 -3.05
C THR A 408 6.69 17.83 -2.19
N ASN A 409 6.94 19.12 -1.96
CA ASN A 409 8.04 19.60 -1.12
C ASN A 409 7.92 19.05 0.31
N TYR A 410 6.71 19.02 0.86
CA TYR A 410 6.48 18.48 2.20
C TYR A 410 6.71 16.95 2.27
N ALA A 411 6.25 16.18 1.28
CA ALA A 411 6.52 14.74 1.20
C ALA A 411 8.04 14.45 1.17
N ILE A 412 8.77 15.23 0.38
CA ILE A 412 10.22 15.09 0.21
C ILE A 412 10.98 15.50 1.47
N TYR A 413 10.51 16.55 2.15
CA TYR A 413 11.05 16.90 3.47
C TYR A 413 10.91 15.74 4.47
N LEU A 414 9.73 15.10 4.54
CA LEU A 414 9.53 13.95 5.43
C LEU A 414 10.44 12.78 5.07
N GLU A 415 10.70 12.55 3.79
CA GLU A 415 11.68 11.55 3.32
C GLU A 415 13.11 11.89 3.75
N PHE A 416 13.51 13.16 3.62
CA PHE A 416 14.84 13.58 4.05
C PHE A 416 15.04 13.53 5.55
N ILE A 417 14.02 13.86 6.35
CA ILE A 417 14.09 13.70 7.81
C ILE A 417 14.27 12.23 8.20
N GLN A 418 13.53 11.31 7.57
CA GLN A 418 13.74 9.86 7.78
C GLN A 418 15.14 9.42 7.35
N GLY A 419 15.64 9.93 6.23
CA GLY A 419 17.01 9.69 5.77
C GLY A 419 18.06 10.22 6.75
N LEU A 420 17.80 11.37 7.36
CA LEU A 420 18.69 12.01 8.35
C LEU A 420 18.74 11.20 9.64
N GLU A 421 17.59 10.79 10.17
CA GLU A 421 17.48 9.90 11.35
C GLU A 421 18.20 8.57 11.11
N HIS A 422 18.03 7.97 9.92
CA HIS A 422 18.72 6.74 9.55
C HIS A 422 20.24 6.94 9.42
N PHE A 423 20.66 8.09 8.87
CA PHE A 423 22.06 8.41 8.68
C PHE A 423 22.77 8.64 10.03
N GLU A 424 22.14 9.37 10.93
CA GLU A 424 22.58 9.57 12.31
C GLU A 424 22.74 8.22 13.04
N PHE A 425 21.72 7.36 12.98
CA PHE A 425 21.77 6.02 13.54
C PHE A 425 22.95 5.20 12.98
N ASN A 426 23.15 5.23 11.65
CA ASN A 426 24.23 4.48 11.02
C ASN A 426 25.61 4.99 11.42
N ILE A 427 25.80 6.32 11.55
CA ILE A 427 27.07 6.88 12.04
C ILE A 427 27.37 6.43 13.47
N LYS A 428 26.34 6.40 14.32
CA LYS A 428 26.47 6.03 15.74
C LYS A 428 26.77 4.54 15.95
N TYR A 429 26.27 3.65 15.09
CA TYR A 429 26.27 2.20 15.34
C TYR A 429 26.88 1.31 14.24
N ARG A 430 27.25 1.82 13.06
CA ARG A 430 27.82 1.04 11.92
C ARG A 430 28.85 1.86 11.12
N SER A 431 29.54 1.23 10.15
CA SER A 431 30.27 1.98 9.11
C SER A 431 29.30 2.42 8.02
N ILE A 432 29.27 3.70 7.67
CA ILE A 432 28.52 4.18 6.50
C ILE A 432 29.04 3.45 5.25
N LYS A 433 28.17 2.68 4.60
CA LYS A 433 28.40 2.16 3.24
C LYS A 433 27.36 2.80 2.33
N GLY A 434 27.81 3.63 1.39
CA GLY A 434 26.96 4.27 0.39
C GLY A 434 27.27 5.75 0.20
N SER A 435 26.91 6.30 -0.96
CA SER A 435 27.01 7.74 -1.24
C SER A 435 25.88 8.53 -0.54
N LEU A 436 26.05 9.83 -0.34
CA LEU A 436 24.99 10.67 0.23
C LEU A 436 23.69 10.62 -0.57
N LEU A 437 23.77 10.47 -1.90
CA LEU A 437 22.59 10.35 -2.76
C LEU A 437 21.86 9.03 -2.56
N GLU A 438 22.55 7.95 -2.17
CA GLU A 438 21.91 6.68 -1.82
C GLU A 438 21.22 6.73 -0.46
N ILE A 439 21.80 7.48 0.49
CA ILE A 439 21.25 7.66 1.83
C ILE A 439 20.01 8.54 1.78
N PHE A 440 20.11 9.68 1.11
CA PHE A 440 19.01 10.61 0.87
C PHE A 440 18.36 10.32 -0.48
N TYR A 441 17.85 9.09 -0.60
CA TYR A 441 17.16 8.64 -1.80
C TYR A 441 15.92 9.49 -2.11
N ILE A 442 15.64 9.66 -3.40
CA ILE A 442 14.44 10.33 -3.91
C ILE A 442 13.76 9.38 -4.89
N ASP A 443 12.48 9.13 -4.68
CA ASP A 443 11.71 8.31 -5.61
C ASP A 443 11.60 8.94 -7.01
N THR A 444 11.42 8.11 -8.03
CA THR A 444 11.41 8.57 -9.43
C THR A 444 10.35 9.62 -9.71
N GLU A 445 9.14 9.50 -9.14
CA GLU A 445 8.05 10.45 -9.40
C GLU A 445 8.37 11.84 -8.81
N SER A 446 8.98 11.85 -7.62
CA SER A 446 9.44 13.09 -6.99
C SER A 446 10.66 13.68 -7.68
N LEU A 447 11.59 12.85 -8.17
CA LEU A 447 12.76 13.33 -8.92
C LEU A 447 12.36 14.00 -10.23
N GLU A 448 11.47 13.38 -11.01
CA GLU A 448 10.93 13.93 -12.25
C GLU A 448 10.34 15.34 -12.03
N TYR A 449 9.67 15.56 -10.90
CA TYR A 449 9.14 16.87 -10.54
C TYR A 449 10.24 17.95 -10.40
N TYR A 450 11.36 17.63 -9.76
CA TYR A 450 12.47 18.58 -9.63
C TYR A 450 13.30 18.70 -10.91
N GLU A 451 13.39 17.65 -11.72
CA GLU A 451 13.94 17.72 -13.07
C GLU A 451 13.15 18.73 -13.91
N ASP A 452 11.82 18.70 -13.87
CA ASP A 452 10.98 19.70 -14.55
C ASP A 452 11.24 21.12 -14.00
N LEU A 453 11.22 21.31 -12.67
CA LEU A 453 11.46 22.63 -12.09
C LEU A 453 12.83 23.22 -12.44
N ILE A 454 13.89 22.41 -12.37
CA ILE A 454 15.27 22.90 -12.53
C ILE A 454 15.67 22.95 -14.01
N LEU A 455 15.34 21.93 -14.80
CA LEU A 455 15.81 21.80 -16.18
C LEU A 455 14.84 22.41 -17.21
N VAL A 456 13.54 22.46 -16.90
CA VAL A 456 12.51 22.99 -17.83
C VAL A 456 12.08 24.39 -17.42
N GLU A 457 11.77 24.61 -16.13
CA GLU A 457 11.36 25.92 -15.62
C GLU A 457 12.56 26.83 -15.26
N ASP A 458 13.79 26.35 -15.41
CA ASP A 458 15.06 27.06 -15.17
C ASP A 458 15.13 27.70 -13.76
N ILE A 459 14.57 27.00 -12.76
CA ILE A 459 14.63 27.41 -11.37
C ILE A 459 16.05 27.17 -10.84
N ASN A 460 16.75 28.25 -10.51
CA ASN A 460 18.05 28.15 -9.86
C ASN A 460 17.93 27.73 -8.37
N LEU A 461 19.04 27.21 -7.83
CA LEU A 461 19.16 26.69 -6.48
C LEU A 461 18.71 27.69 -5.38
N ASN A 462 19.00 28.98 -5.53
CA ASN A 462 18.59 29.98 -4.54
C ASN A 462 17.07 30.18 -4.49
N VAL A 463 16.40 30.08 -5.64
CA VAL A 463 14.93 30.15 -5.72
C VAL A 463 14.33 28.86 -5.17
N LEU A 464 14.90 27.70 -5.51
CA LEU A 464 14.48 26.41 -4.97
C LEU A 464 14.53 26.40 -3.44
N LYS A 465 15.66 26.80 -2.83
CA LYS A 465 15.83 26.88 -1.36
C LYS A 465 14.74 27.70 -0.69
N LYS A 466 14.43 28.89 -1.24
CA LYS A 466 13.38 29.78 -0.72
C LYS A 466 11.99 29.15 -0.82
N LEU A 467 11.66 28.56 -1.97
CA LEU A 467 10.36 27.92 -2.21
C LEU A 467 10.17 26.70 -1.31
N PHE A 468 11.18 25.82 -1.27
CA PHE A 468 11.15 24.59 -0.49
C PHE A 468 10.97 24.89 1.00
N PHE A 469 11.78 25.79 1.57
CA PHE A 469 11.65 26.19 2.97
C PHE A 469 10.28 26.82 3.28
N ALA A 470 9.80 27.74 2.42
CA ALA A 470 8.51 28.40 2.63
C ALA A 470 7.33 27.41 2.57
N ASP A 471 7.38 26.46 1.63
CA ASP A 471 6.34 25.46 1.48
C ASP A 471 6.34 24.48 2.68
N VAL A 472 7.51 23.95 3.07
CA VAL A 472 7.64 23.03 4.23
C VAL A 472 7.23 23.72 5.53
N SER A 473 7.67 24.95 5.74
CA SER A 473 7.36 25.73 6.95
C SER A 473 5.87 26.04 7.11
N SER A 474 5.08 25.88 6.05
CA SER A 474 3.61 26.00 6.14
C SER A 474 2.94 24.79 6.81
N PHE A 475 3.64 23.67 6.95
CA PHE A 475 3.14 22.43 7.57
C PHE A 475 3.76 22.15 8.93
N VAL A 476 5.07 22.39 9.08
CA VAL A 476 5.86 22.00 10.25
C VAL A 476 6.92 23.05 10.57
N TYR A 477 7.41 23.05 11.81
CA TYR A 477 8.63 23.79 12.14
C TYR A 477 9.83 23.09 11.49
N ALA A 478 10.51 23.78 10.59
CA ALA A 478 11.68 23.27 9.87
C ALA A 478 12.89 24.17 10.08
N ASP A 479 14.07 23.58 10.24
CA ASP A 479 15.33 24.34 10.28
C ASP A 479 15.70 24.73 8.84
N LYS A 480 15.81 26.04 8.61
CA LYS A 480 16.12 26.59 7.28
C LYS A 480 17.46 26.08 6.74
N ASN A 481 18.49 25.98 7.57
CA ASN A 481 19.81 25.55 7.11
C ASN A 481 19.80 24.05 6.74
N ILE A 482 19.03 23.23 7.47
CA ILE A 482 18.81 21.82 7.10
C ILE A 482 18.04 21.74 5.76
N CYS A 483 17.00 22.55 5.58
CA CYS A 483 16.29 22.62 4.29
C CYS A 483 17.21 23.07 3.15
N ASP A 484 18.11 24.03 3.38
CA ASP A 484 19.06 24.50 2.39
C ASP A 484 20.04 23.38 1.99
N ASP A 485 20.55 22.62 2.96
CA ASP A 485 21.40 21.45 2.72
C ASP A 485 20.66 20.35 1.94
N PHE A 486 19.39 20.07 2.27
CA PHE A 486 18.55 19.14 1.51
C PHE A 486 18.33 19.60 0.06
N CYS A 487 18.18 20.91 -0.18
CA CYS A 487 18.09 21.45 -1.54
C CYS A 487 19.39 21.27 -2.33
N ASP A 488 20.56 21.31 -1.68
CA ASP A 488 21.83 21.03 -2.33
C ASP A 488 21.92 19.55 -2.76
N ILE A 489 21.42 18.62 -1.92
CA ILE A 489 21.30 17.20 -2.26
C ILE A 489 20.32 17.01 -3.44
N LEU A 490 19.14 17.64 -3.39
CA LEU A 490 18.14 17.63 -4.49
C LEU A 490 18.77 18.07 -5.82
N PHE A 491 19.51 19.18 -5.80
CA PHE A 491 20.16 19.72 -6.97
C PHE A 491 21.23 18.77 -7.53
N CYS A 492 21.96 18.08 -6.65
CA CYS A 492 22.91 17.04 -7.04
C CYS A 492 22.22 15.81 -7.66
N HIS A 493 21.08 15.38 -7.15
CA HIS A 493 20.27 14.30 -7.74
C HIS A 493 19.86 14.63 -9.19
N VAL A 494 19.26 15.81 -9.40
CA VAL A 494 18.81 16.24 -10.73
C VAL A 494 19.97 16.35 -11.73
N ASN A 495 21.11 16.88 -11.30
CA ASN A 495 22.29 16.99 -12.16
C ASN A 495 23.15 15.71 -12.23
N ARG A 496 22.74 14.64 -11.55
CA ARG A 496 23.49 13.37 -11.43
C ARG A 496 24.94 13.57 -10.96
N ASN A 497 25.15 14.55 -10.09
CA ASN A 497 26.46 14.89 -9.55
C ASN A 497 26.69 14.15 -8.22
N THR A 498 27.46 13.06 -8.26
CA THR A 498 27.75 12.20 -7.11
C THR A 498 28.85 12.74 -6.19
N ASN A 499 29.48 13.87 -6.51
CA ASN A 499 30.62 14.42 -5.76
C ASN A 499 30.23 15.22 -4.51
N ILE A 500 28.97 15.15 -4.06
CA ILE A 500 28.55 15.82 -2.83
C ILE A 500 29.07 15.06 -1.61
N SER A 501 29.64 15.80 -0.67
CA SER A 501 30.20 15.27 0.58
C SER A 501 29.58 15.96 1.79
N ILE A 502 29.61 15.27 2.94
CA ILE A 502 29.02 15.79 4.18
C ILE A 502 29.66 17.11 4.63
N ASN A 503 30.92 17.36 4.25
CA ASN A 503 31.61 18.61 4.56
C ASN A 503 31.03 19.83 3.84
N GLN A 504 30.30 19.62 2.74
CA GLN A 504 29.60 20.65 1.99
C GLN A 504 28.18 20.91 2.52
N LEU A 505 27.74 20.13 3.51
CA LEU A 505 26.40 20.17 4.12
C LEU A 505 26.54 20.50 5.62
N PRO A 506 26.85 21.77 5.95
CA PRO A 506 27.24 22.14 7.32
C PRO A 506 26.11 21.94 8.35
N ALA A 507 24.85 22.12 7.98
CA ALA A 507 23.73 21.96 8.91
C ALA A 507 23.49 20.48 9.22
N ILE A 508 23.46 19.62 8.20
CA ILE A 508 23.35 18.17 8.36
C ILE A 508 24.56 17.62 9.12
N ARG A 509 25.78 18.04 8.77
CA ARG A 509 26.99 17.63 9.50
C ARG A 509 26.91 18.00 10.98
N ASN A 510 26.49 19.23 11.29
CA ASN A 510 26.39 19.69 12.67
C ASN A 510 25.30 18.93 13.43
N TYR A 511 24.15 18.69 12.79
CA TYR A 511 23.05 17.90 13.35
C TYR A 511 23.53 16.52 13.82
N ILE A 512 24.37 15.86 13.02
CA ILE A 512 24.90 14.53 13.37
C ILE A 512 26.07 14.60 14.37
N SER A 513 26.75 15.74 14.46
CA SER A 513 27.90 15.94 15.36
C SER A 513 27.51 16.46 16.75
N SER A 514 26.23 16.78 16.98
CA SER A 514 25.73 17.44 18.19
C SER A 514 25.30 16.50 19.35
N GLU A 515 25.63 15.20 19.29
CA GLU A 515 25.56 14.28 20.44
C GLU A 515 26.92 13.69 20.83
#